data_AF-A0A176VCY4-F1
#
_entry.id   AF-A0A176VCY4-F1
#
_cell.length_a   1.000
_cell.length_b   1.000
_cell.length_c   1.000
_cell.angle_alpha   90.00
_cell.angle_beta   90.00
_cell.angle_gamma   90.00
#
_symmetry.space_group_name_H-M   'P 1'
#
loop_
_entity.id
_entity.type
_entity.pdbx_description
1 polymer ?
#
loop_
_entity_poly.entity_id
_entity_poly.type
_entity_poly.pdbx_seq_one_letter_code
_entity_poly.pdbx_strand_id
1 'polypeptide(L)'
;MAASSRMLGLSLVLLLVALHPASVASMKHQDGWSSLVTGNVFCDQCMKNTVFPFALPMLGAKVSVECKAADGSMMASAEATTDFLGGFVASFKGMADLEGCKAYMKSSPDSSCSIAGYEGGGELKLRSKFFFTSFYGVEPMFFKPAAPKSFCPGSKPNPPPVPSLPGIPPLPPLPPLPPKPPGAPPITLPPMPWMQPSTCTADQWKNSDFFCHWKKATPFQTTVEIMFGKAAKKKYGDMNLYSALQGEDDLLKQAVAAMMNAYGNLKFSMSPKAVKKEFLLALKGPQQLKWDTAWKLKQANLGWGKGKCMLAPCK
;
A
#
# COMPACT_ATOMS: atom_id res chain seq x y z
N MET A 1 64.47 15.92 68.78
CA MET A 1 63.18 16.31 69.38
C MET A 1 62.09 15.70 68.51
N ALA A 2 61.79 14.42 68.75
CA ALA A 2 60.54 13.93 69.38
C ALA A 2 59.29 14.34 68.55
N ALA A 3 58.59 13.50 67.77
CA ALA A 3 58.29 12.06 67.82
C ALA A 3 57.66 11.60 69.14
N SER A 4 56.32 11.53 69.21
CA SER A 4 55.53 10.53 69.94
C SER A 4 54.03 10.89 69.86
N SER A 5 53.01 10.03 69.84
CA SER A 5 52.79 8.63 69.42
C SER A 5 51.36 8.27 69.88
N ARG A 6 50.76 7.26 69.22
CA ARG A 6 49.67 6.36 69.72
C ARG A 6 48.22 6.85 69.56
N MET A 7 47.24 6.00 69.21
CA MET A 7 47.19 4.58 68.82
C MET A 7 45.74 4.27 68.35
N LEU A 8 45.65 3.35 67.39
CA LEU A 8 44.65 2.28 67.18
C LEU A 8 43.13 2.52 67.32
N GLY A 9 42.42 2.09 66.28
CA GLY A 9 41.07 1.52 66.36
C GLY A 9 40.60 0.95 65.02
N LEU A 10 40.82 -0.35 64.77
CA LEU A 10 40.22 -1.12 63.69
C LEU A 10 38.69 -1.24 63.87
N SER A 11 37.90 -1.11 62.79
CA SER A 11 36.70 -1.94 62.56
C SER A 11 36.20 -1.89 61.10
N LEU A 12 36.55 -2.94 60.38
CA LEU A 12 35.72 -3.80 59.52
C LEU A 12 34.34 -3.28 59.01
N VAL A 13 34.25 -3.16 57.67
CA VAL A 13 33.18 -3.65 56.76
C VAL A 13 31.70 -3.35 57.09
N LEU A 14 31.05 -2.59 56.21
CA LEU A 14 29.73 -2.97 55.66
C LEU A 14 29.42 -2.22 54.35
N LEU A 15 29.26 -2.99 53.28
CA LEU A 15 28.65 -2.57 52.02
C LEU A 15 27.24 -2.03 52.27
N LEU A 16 26.94 -0.84 51.75
CA LEU A 16 25.56 -0.48 51.38
C LEU A 16 25.56 0.02 49.93
N VAL A 17 25.16 -0.90 49.06
CA VAL A 17 24.74 -0.65 47.68
C VAL A 17 23.49 0.23 47.75
N ALA A 18 23.65 1.53 47.51
CA ALA A 18 22.51 2.41 47.27
C ALA A 18 22.01 2.20 45.83
N LEU A 19 21.18 1.17 45.66
CA LEU A 19 20.25 1.02 44.54
C LEU A 19 19.41 2.29 44.47
N HIS A 20 19.75 3.18 43.55
CA HIS A 20 18.87 4.28 43.19
C HIS A 20 17.67 3.69 42.45
N PRO A 21 16.43 4.00 42.88
CA PRO A 21 15.25 3.54 42.17
C PRO A 21 15.29 4.09 40.75
N ALA A 22 15.13 3.19 39.78
CA ALA A 22 14.93 3.51 38.39
C ALA A 22 13.89 4.62 38.31
N SER A 23 14.31 5.80 37.86
CA SER A 23 13.40 6.86 37.49
C SER A 23 12.48 6.27 36.42
N VAL A 24 11.21 6.08 36.76
CA VAL A 24 10.16 5.87 35.77
C VAL A 24 10.14 7.16 34.97
N ALA A 25 10.87 7.17 33.85
CA ALA A 25 10.81 8.23 32.89
C ALA A 25 9.37 8.27 32.39
N SER A 26 8.59 9.19 32.96
CA SER A 26 7.33 9.63 32.40
C SER A 26 7.63 10.04 30.96
N MET A 27 7.24 9.19 30.00
CA MET A 27 7.41 9.46 28.58
C MET A 27 6.60 10.71 28.25
N LYS A 28 7.26 11.87 28.30
CA LYS A 28 6.75 13.09 27.70
C LYS A 28 6.42 12.76 26.25
N HIS A 29 5.17 12.99 25.88
CA HIS A 29 4.67 12.95 24.50
C HIS A 29 5.67 13.71 23.62
N GLN A 30 6.39 12.98 22.77
CA GLN A 30 7.36 13.57 21.86
C GLN A 30 6.57 14.08 20.65
N ASP A 31 6.00 15.28 20.78
CA ASP A 31 5.28 15.99 19.73
C ASP A 31 6.23 16.31 18.57
N GLY A 32 6.20 15.47 17.54
CA GLY A 32 6.96 15.69 16.31
C GLY A 32 7.08 14.47 15.41
N TRP A 33 7.13 13.26 15.97
CA TRP A 33 7.23 12.03 15.18
C TRP A 33 5.86 11.49 14.78
N SER A 34 5.70 11.04 13.54
CA SER A 34 4.47 10.40 13.05
C SER A 34 4.79 9.16 12.21
N SER A 35 3.84 8.24 12.12
CA SER A 35 3.95 7.08 11.24
C SER A 35 2.74 6.97 10.34
N LEU A 36 2.99 6.66 9.07
CA LEU A 36 1.97 6.46 8.05
C LEU A 36 2.07 5.03 7.53
N VAL A 37 0.93 4.36 7.47
CA VAL A 37 0.80 3.00 6.93
C VAL A 37 -0.04 3.07 5.67
N THR A 38 0.49 2.56 4.57
CA THR A 38 -0.21 2.47 3.29
C THR A 38 -0.33 1.03 2.83
N GLY A 39 -1.43 0.71 2.17
CA GLY A 39 -1.63 -0.60 1.54
C GLY A 39 -2.81 -0.59 0.60
N ASN A 40 -3.10 -1.74 0.00
CA ASN A 40 -4.22 -1.92 -0.91
C ASN A 40 -5.04 -3.15 -0.52
N VAL A 41 -6.35 -3.07 -0.72
CA VAL A 41 -7.29 -4.17 -0.52
C VAL A 41 -7.99 -4.46 -1.84
N PHE A 42 -8.00 -5.75 -2.20
CA PHE A 42 -8.64 -6.23 -3.42
C PHE A 42 -9.66 -7.33 -3.12
N CYS A 43 -10.64 -7.46 -4.01
CA CYS A 43 -11.49 -8.61 -4.11
C CYS A 43 -10.84 -9.60 -5.07
N ASP A 44 -10.31 -10.70 -4.54
CA ASP A 44 -9.72 -11.80 -5.30
C ASP A 44 -10.82 -12.77 -5.75
N GLN A 45 -11.47 -12.40 -6.86
CA GLN A 45 -12.63 -13.12 -7.41
C GLN A 45 -12.31 -14.56 -7.83
N CYS A 46 -11.04 -14.88 -8.03
CA CYS A 46 -10.58 -16.20 -8.44
C CYS A 46 -9.80 -16.95 -7.35
N MET A 47 -9.72 -16.40 -6.14
CA MET A 47 -9.06 -17.01 -4.98
C MET A 47 -7.60 -17.42 -5.25
N LYS A 48 -6.86 -16.61 -6.02
CA LYS A 48 -5.45 -16.87 -6.41
C LYS A 48 -4.42 -16.16 -5.52
N ASN A 49 -4.83 -15.27 -4.62
CA ASN A 49 -3.99 -14.37 -3.83
C ASN A 49 -3.03 -13.52 -4.69
N THR A 50 -3.43 -13.21 -5.91
CA THR A 50 -2.65 -12.38 -6.84
C THR A 50 -3.48 -11.20 -7.30
N VAL A 51 -2.89 -10.00 -7.29
CA VAL A 51 -3.59 -8.78 -7.73
C VAL A 51 -4.04 -8.89 -9.19
N PHE A 52 -3.16 -9.43 -10.03
CA PHE A 52 -3.45 -9.62 -11.45
C PHE A 52 -3.70 -11.12 -11.74
N PRO A 53 -4.56 -11.47 -12.72
CA PRO A 53 -5.36 -10.59 -13.58
C PRO A 53 -6.78 -10.27 -13.08
N PHE A 54 -7.24 -10.89 -11.99
CA PHE A 54 -8.67 -10.91 -11.65
C PHE A 54 -9.02 -10.24 -10.32
N ALA A 55 -8.06 -9.66 -9.59
CA ALA A 55 -8.38 -8.99 -8.33
C ALA A 55 -8.85 -7.56 -8.60
N LEU A 56 -10.04 -7.21 -8.11
CA LEU A 56 -10.63 -5.89 -8.28
C LEU A 56 -10.33 -5.01 -7.06
N PRO A 57 -9.91 -3.74 -7.22
CA PRO A 57 -9.72 -2.86 -6.08
C PRO A 57 -11.04 -2.63 -5.33
N MET A 58 -11.00 -2.63 -4.00
CA MET A 58 -12.20 -2.51 -3.18
C MET A 58 -12.35 -1.09 -2.64
N LEU A 59 -13.36 -0.36 -3.12
CA LEU A 59 -13.78 0.92 -2.54
C LEU A 59 -14.61 0.71 -1.28
N GLY A 60 -14.23 1.32 -0.16
CA GLY A 60 -15.05 1.32 1.06
C GLY A 60 -14.79 0.15 2.01
N ALA A 61 -13.77 -0.67 1.78
CA ALA A 61 -13.35 -1.70 2.72
C ALA A 61 -12.70 -1.07 3.95
N LYS A 62 -13.01 -1.63 5.11
CA LYS A 62 -12.46 -1.17 6.39
C LYS A 62 -11.24 -1.99 6.77
N VAL A 63 -10.18 -1.28 7.11
CA VAL A 63 -8.90 -1.83 7.55
C VAL A 63 -8.59 -1.26 8.92
N SER A 64 -8.00 -2.07 9.79
CA SER A 64 -7.49 -1.67 11.10
C SER A 64 -6.01 -2.00 11.19
N VAL A 65 -5.17 -1.02 11.48
CA VAL A 65 -3.78 -1.27 11.86
C VAL A 65 -3.73 -1.35 13.37
N GLU A 66 -3.21 -2.45 13.90
CA GLU A 66 -3.20 -2.76 15.33
C GLU A 66 -1.76 -3.03 15.77
N CYS A 67 -1.35 -2.33 16.82
CA CYS A 67 -0.08 -2.51 17.51
C CYS A 67 -0.37 -3.13 18.88
N LYS A 68 0.23 -4.29 19.14
CA LYS A 68 0.08 -5.02 20.41
C LYS A 68 1.42 -5.09 21.12
N ALA A 69 1.40 -5.00 22.45
CA ALA A 69 2.56 -5.27 23.29
C ALA A 69 2.89 -6.77 23.30
N ALA A 70 4.04 -7.13 23.86
CA ALA A 70 4.49 -8.52 23.95
C ALA A 70 3.52 -9.43 24.74
N ASP A 71 2.75 -8.86 25.66
CA ASP A 71 1.70 -9.54 26.43
C ASP A 71 0.35 -9.65 25.69
N GLY A 72 0.27 -9.13 24.46
CA GLY A 72 -0.94 -9.11 23.63
C GLY A 72 -1.88 -7.94 23.89
N SER A 73 -1.60 -7.06 24.85
CA SER A 73 -2.40 -5.87 25.12
C SER A 73 -2.33 -4.86 23.97
N MET A 74 -3.45 -4.19 23.69
CA MET A 74 -3.54 -3.20 22.61
C MET A 74 -2.83 -1.91 23.00
N MET A 75 -1.75 -1.56 22.29
CA MET A 75 -1.00 -0.32 22.53
C MET A 75 -1.53 0.85 21.71
N ALA A 76 -1.82 0.60 20.43
CA ALA A 76 -2.33 1.61 19.51
C ALA A 76 -3.11 0.95 18.39
N SER A 77 -4.10 1.67 17.85
CA SER A 77 -4.79 1.26 16.63
C SER A 77 -5.19 2.46 15.79
N ALA A 78 -5.30 2.22 14.49
CA ALA A 78 -5.82 3.20 13.54
C ALA A 78 -6.68 2.50 12.49
N GLU A 79 -7.92 2.95 12.31
CA GLU A 79 -8.80 2.47 11.26
C GLU A 79 -8.68 3.33 10.00
N ALA A 80 -8.83 2.71 8.84
CA ALA A 80 -8.83 3.35 7.55
C ALA A 80 -9.91 2.73 6.65
N THR A 81 -10.44 3.54 5.73
CA THR A 81 -11.35 3.08 4.69
C THR A 81 -10.67 3.21 3.34
N THR A 82 -10.78 2.18 2.51
CA THR A 82 -10.12 2.14 1.20
C THR A 82 -10.82 3.05 0.18
N ASP A 83 -10.04 3.66 -0.69
CA ASP A 83 -10.51 4.46 -1.81
C ASP A 83 -10.81 3.62 -3.05
N PHE A 84 -11.11 4.27 -4.17
CA PHE A 84 -11.56 3.57 -5.38
C PHE A 84 -10.48 2.71 -6.05
N LEU A 85 -9.21 2.89 -5.69
CA LEU A 85 -8.09 2.05 -6.12
C LEU A 85 -7.74 1.00 -5.05
N GLY A 86 -8.66 0.79 -4.10
CA GLY A 86 -8.47 -0.12 -2.98
C GLY A 86 -7.42 0.36 -2.00
N GLY A 87 -6.87 1.57 -2.16
CA GLY A 87 -5.79 2.10 -1.35
C GLY A 87 -6.30 2.64 -0.02
N PHE A 88 -5.56 2.40 1.07
CA PHE A 88 -5.83 3.02 2.36
C PHE A 88 -4.58 3.67 2.93
N VAL A 89 -4.78 4.66 3.79
CA VAL A 89 -3.74 5.29 4.60
C VAL A 89 -4.21 5.34 6.04
N ALA A 90 -3.43 4.78 6.97
CA ALA A 90 -3.63 4.90 8.41
C ALA A 90 -2.50 5.74 9.01
N SER A 91 -2.83 6.63 9.95
CA SER A 91 -1.89 7.60 10.52
C SER A 91 -1.79 7.43 12.04
N PHE A 92 -0.56 7.39 12.55
CA PHE A 92 -0.24 7.36 13.97
C PHE A 92 0.54 8.62 14.33
N LYS A 93 -0.04 9.49 15.15
CA LYS A 93 0.64 10.69 15.66
C LYS A 93 1.45 10.33 16.91
N GLY A 94 2.64 10.89 17.04
CA GLY A 94 3.53 10.68 18.19
C GLY A 94 4.26 9.34 18.22
N MET A 95 4.04 8.47 17.23
CA MET A 95 4.69 7.15 17.14
C MET A 95 5.75 7.15 16.03
N ALA A 96 7.01 6.96 16.42
CA ALA A 96 8.14 6.91 15.50
C ALA A 96 8.36 5.51 14.89
N ASP A 97 7.90 4.47 15.57
CA ASP A 97 8.06 3.08 15.15
C ASP A 97 6.75 2.28 15.28
N LEU A 98 6.48 1.46 14.27
CA LEU A 98 5.37 0.53 14.18
C LEU A 98 5.85 -0.92 13.93
N GLU A 99 7.11 -1.21 14.23
CA GLU A 99 7.63 -2.57 14.20
C GLU A 99 6.79 -3.51 15.09
N GLY A 100 6.43 -4.68 14.56
CA GLY A 100 5.54 -5.64 15.24
C GLY A 100 4.04 -5.36 15.09
N CYS A 101 3.63 -4.19 14.60
CA CYS A 101 2.22 -3.93 14.30
C CYS A 101 1.77 -4.68 13.03
N LYS A 102 0.47 -4.91 12.91
CA LYS A 102 -0.14 -5.62 11.77
C LYS A 102 -1.40 -4.91 11.27
N ALA A 103 -1.69 -5.06 9.98
CA ALA A 103 -2.91 -4.57 9.37
C ALA A 103 -3.94 -5.69 9.20
N TYR A 104 -5.19 -5.41 9.50
CA TYR A 104 -6.29 -6.36 9.51
C TYR A 104 -7.45 -5.85 8.67
N MET A 105 -8.05 -6.75 7.89
CA MET A 105 -9.30 -6.48 7.18
C MET A 105 -10.46 -6.61 8.16
N LYS A 106 -11.20 -5.53 8.41
CA LYS A 106 -12.35 -5.51 9.35
C LYS A 106 -13.66 -5.85 8.65
N SER A 107 -13.93 -5.22 7.51
CA SER A 107 -15.17 -5.45 6.78
C SER A 107 -15.03 -5.16 5.29
N SER A 108 -15.71 -5.96 4.49
CA SER A 108 -15.93 -5.72 3.08
C SER A 108 -17.24 -4.96 2.86
N PRO A 109 -17.29 -4.00 1.91
CA PRO A 109 -18.53 -3.37 1.47
C PRO A 109 -19.30 -4.23 0.45
N ASP A 110 -18.66 -5.25 -0.14
CA ASP A 110 -19.26 -6.17 -1.09
C ASP A 110 -19.52 -7.51 -0.41
N SER A 111 -20.80 -7.84 -0.19
CA SER A 111 -21.21 -9.11 0.41
C SER A 111 -20.78 -10.32 -0.40
N SER A 112 -20.64 -10.18 -1.72
CA SER A 112 -20.18 -11.25 -2.62
C SER A 112 -18.68 -11.49 -2.54
N CYS A 113 -17.93 -10.64 -1.84
CA CYS A 113 -16.49 -10.72 -1.67
C CYS A 113 -16.09 -10.26 -0.27
N SER A 114 -16.45 -11.05 0.75
CA SER A 114 -16.41 -10.65 2.16
C SER A 114 -15.54 -11.55 3.05
N ILE A 115 -15.01 -12.65 2.53
CA ILE A 115 -14.18 -13.58 3.30
C ILE A 115 -12.74 -13.07 3.31
N ALA A 116 -12.19 -12.77 4.49
CA ALA A 116 -10.79 -12.35 4.62
C ALA A 116 -9.84 -13.48 4.18
N GLY A 117 -8.96 -13.20 3.23
CA GLY A 117 -8.07 -14.21 2.63
C GLY A 117 -6.86 -14.60 3.49
N TYR A 118 -6.58 -13.84 4.56
CA TYR A 118 -5.47 -14.06 5.50
C TYR A 118 -5.94 -13.83 6.94
N GLU A 119 -5.89 -14.86 7.78
CA GLU A 119 -6.31 -14.80 9.18
C GLU A 119 -5.28 -14.10 10.10
N GLY A 120 -4.02 -13.99 9.68
CA GLY A 120 -2.92 -13.47 10.50
C GLY A 120 -2.67 -11.95 10.44
N GLY A 121 -3.39 -11.23 9.58
CA GLY A 121 -3.11 -9.82 9.28
C GLY A 121 -1.85 -9.61 8.41
N GLY A 122 -1.80 -8.51 7.68
CA GLY A 122 -0.65 -8.11 6.86
C GLY A 122 0.45 -7.46 7.69
N GLU A 123 1.68 -7.92 7.52
CA GLU A 123 2.85 -7.33 8.19
C GLU A 123 3.21 -5.95 7.62
N LEU A 124 3.56 -5.03 8.52
CA LEU A 124 4.05 -3.71 8.15
C LEU A 124 5.53 -3.78 7.81
N LYS A 125 5.92 -3.28 6.64
CA LYS A 125 7.33 -3.14 6.25
C LYS A 125 7.69 -1.66 6.16
N LEU A 126 8.66 -1.23 6.94
CA LEU A 126 9.22 0.11 6.81
C LEU A 126 9.77 0.28 5.38
N ARG A 127 9.25 1.28 4.66
CA ARG A 127 9.67 1.61 3.29
C ARG A 127 10.65 2.77 3.27
N SER A 128 10.42 3.78 4.11
CA SER A 128 11.29 4.94 4.22
C SER A 128 11.06 5.68 5.54
N LYS A 129 12.06 6.45 5.97
CA LYS A 129 11.94 7.47 7.02
C LYS A 129 12.30 8.81 6.40
N PHE A 130 11.47 9.83 6.61
CA PHE A 130 11.67 11.17 6.06
C PHE A 130 11.08 12.20 7.03
N PHE A 131 11.89 13.19 7.45
CA PHE A 131 11.48 14.33 8.31
C PHE A 131 10.47 13.97 9.40
N PHE A 132 10.96 13.39 10.50
CA PHE A 132 10.17 12.96 11.65
C PHE A 132 8.99 12.01 11.31
N THR A 133 8.91 11.49 10.08
CA THR A 133 7.82 10.62 9.63
C THR A 133 8.35 9.28 9.12
N SER A 134 7.81 8.18 9.64
CA SER A 134 8.08 6.82 9.18
C SER A 134 6.97 6.35 8.24
N PHE A 135 7.33 5.82 7.07
CA PHE A 135 6.37 5.31 6.08
C PHE A 135 6.47 3.79 6.01
N TYR A 136 5.38 3.11 6.36
CA TYR A 136 5.23 1.68 6.31
C TYR A 136 4.30 1.28 5.17
N GLY A 137 4.63 0.16 4.52
CA GLY A 137 3.82 -0.44 3.47
C GLY A 137 3.39 -1.84 3.85
N VAL A 138 2.15 -2.20 3.54
CA VAL A 138 1.60 -3.55 3.67
C VAL A 138 1.54 -4.19 2.30
N GLU A 139 1.84 -5.48 2.21
CA GLU A 139 1.54 -6.23 0.98
C GLU A 139 0.03 -6.25 0.71
N PRO A 140 -0.40 -6.41 -0.56
CA PRO A 140 -1.82 -6.43 -0.91
C PRO A 140 -2.62 -7.43 -0.07
N MET A 141 -3.73 -6.97 0.49
CA MET A 141 -4.66 -7.82 1.24
C MET A 141 -5.87 -8.16 0.37
N PHE A 142 -6.43 -9.34 0.56
CA PHE A 142 -7.48 -9.88 -0.30
C PHE A 142 -8.71 -10.29 0.50
N PHE A 143 -9.87 -9.78 0.11
CA PHE A 143 -11.13 -10.46 0.36
C PHE A 143 -11.42 -11.47 -0.75
N LYS A 144 -12.19 -12.49 -0.45
CA LYS A 144 -12.55 -13.57 -1.34
C LYS A 144 -14.06 -13.82 -1.34
N PRO A 145 -14.62 -14.27 -2.48
CA PRO A 145 -15.96 -14.84 -2.52
C PRO A 145 -15.99 -16.22 -1.86
N ALA A 146 -17.19 -16.74 -1.58
CA ALA A 146 -17.37 -18.12 -1.09
C ALA A 146 -16.97 -19.18 -2.13
N ALA A 147 -17.05 -18.83 -3.42
CA ALA A 147 -16.59 -19.66 -4.52
C ALA A 147 -15.99 -18.79 -5.63
N PRO A 148 -15.00 -19.28 -6.40
CA PRO A 148 -14.45 -18.57 -7.56
C PRO A 148 -15.55 -18.22 -8.56
N LYS A 149 -15.45 -17.06 -9.21
CA LYS A 149 -16.38 -16.68 -10.28
C LYS A 149 -16.21 -17.58 -11.50
N SER A 150 -17.26 -17.69 -12.33
CA SER A 150 -17.31 -18.59 -13.49
C SER A 150 -16.36 -18.26 -14.65
N PHE A 151 -15.80 -17.05 -14.68
CA PHE A 151 -14.78 -16.65 -15.66
C PHE A 151 -13.36 -17.03 -15.24
N CYS A 152 -13.18 -17.57 -14.03
CA CYS A 152 -11.86 -17.87 -13.50
C CYS A 152 -11.23 -19.10 -14.20
N PRO A 153 -9.92 -19.09 -14.50
CA PRO A 153 -9.27 -20.26 -15.08
C PRO A 153 -9.42 -21.48 -14.16
N GLY A 154 -10.04 -22.54 -14.70
CA GLY A 154 -10.33 -23.77 -13.97
C GLY A 154 -11.70 -23.83 -13.30
N SER A 155 -12.53 -22.79 -13.37
CA SER A 155 -13.95 -22.92 -13.01
C SER A 155 -14.68 -23.68 -14.10
N LYS A 156 -15.26 -24.84 -13.77
CA LYS A 156 -16.21 -25.51 -14.66
C LYS A 156 -17.38 -24.54 -14.93
N PRO A 157 -17.95 -24.47 -16.15
CA PRO A 157 -19.19 -23.74 -16.38
C PRO A 157 -20.20 -24.23 -15.34
N ASN A 158 -20.85 -23.31 -14.65
CA ASN A 158 -21.95 -23.70 -13.77
C ASN A 158 -22.94 -24.52 -14.61
N PRO A 159 -23.36 -25.71 -14.16
CA PRO A 159 -24.50 -26.35 -14.79
C PRO A 159 -25.71 -25.40 -14.71
N PRO A 160 -26.65 -25.46 -15.67
CA PRO A 160 -27.89 -24.68 -15.62
C PRO A 160 -28.59 -24.88 -14.27
N PRO A 161 -29.44 -23.92 -13.83
CA PRO A 161 -30.11 -24.03 -12.54
C PRO A 161 -30.88 -25.35 -12.49
N VAL A 162 -30.41 -26.28 -11.66
CA VAL A 162 -31.06 -27.58 -11.48
C VAL A 162 -32.38 -27.30 -10.73
N PRO A 163 -33.51 -27.86 -11.18
CA PRO A 163 -34.78 -27.76 -10.47
C PRO A 163 -34.60 -28.23 -9.03
N SER A 164 -35.10 -27.43 -8.09
CA SER A 164 -35.10 -27.72 -6.65
C SER A 164 -35.68 -29.10 -6.36
N LEU A 165 -34.85 -30.03 -5.86
CA LEU A 165 -35.32 -31.26 -5.22
C LEU A 165 -35.64 -31.01 -3.74
N PRO A 166 -36.65 -31.69 -3.18
CA PRO A 166 -37.20 -31.38 -1.87
C PRO A 166 -36.37 -31.98 -0.73
N GLY A 167 -36.25 -31.20 0.36
CA GLY A 167 -36.03 -31.74 1.70
C GLY A 167 -34.59 -31.78 2.18
N ILE A 168 -34.01 -30.62 2.51
CA ILE A 168 -33.01 -30.55 3.58
C ILE A 168 -33.69 -29.81 4.74
N PRO A 169 -33.79 -30.40 5.95
CA PRO A 169 -34.34 -29.70 7.10
C PRO A 169 -33.48 -28.46 7.41
N PRO A 170 -34.10 -27.33 7.76
CA PRO A 170 -33.37 -26.09 8.03
C PRO A 170 -32.38 -26.29 9.19
N LEU A 171 -31.15 -25.79 9.02
CA LEU A 171 -30.19 -25.73 10.11
C LEU A 171 -30.76 -24.90 11.27
N PRO A 172 -30.47 -25.26 12.53
CA PRO A 172 -30.90 -24.49 13.68
C PRO A 172 -30.33 -23.07 13.63
N PRO A 173 -31.10 -22.07 14.12
CA PRO A 173 -30.68 -20.68 14.12
C PRO A 173 -29.39 -20.49 14.91
N LEU A 174 -28.43 -19.76 14.33
CA LEU A 174 -27.22 -19.35 15.05
C LEU A 174 -27.61 -18.47 16.26
N PRO A 175 -26.86 -18.59 17.38
CA PRO A 175 -27.07 -17.74 18.54
C PRO A 175 -26.85 -16.25 18.18
N PRO A 176 -27.60 -15.33 18.80
CA PRO A 176 -27.48 -13.91 18.53
C PRO A 176 -26.08 -13.39 18.87
N LEU A 177 -25.49 -12.67 17.92
CA LEU A 177 -24.25 -11.91 18.11
C LEU A 177 -24.41 -10.94 19.30
N PRO A 178 -23.37 -10.76 20.12
CA PRO A 178 -23.41 -9.79 21.21
C PRO A 178 -23.65 -8.37 20.66
N PRO A 179 -24.41 -7.53 21.38
CA PRO A 179 -24.74 -6.18 20.93
C PRO A 179 -23.45 -5.35 20.79
N LYS A 180 -23.30 -4.75 19.61
CA LYS A 180 -22.26 -3.78 19.29
C LYS A 180 -22.29 -2.65 20.33
N PRO A 181 -21.14 -2.27 20.93
CA PRO A 181 -21.09 -1.13 21.85
C PRO A 181 -21.61 0.13 21.16
N PRO A 182 -22.62 0.83 21.73
CA PRO A 182 -23.06 2.11 21.20
C PRO A 182 -22.06 3.20 21.61
N GLY A 183 -21.59 4.00 20.65
CA GLY A 183 -20.98 5.30 20.98
C GLY A 183 -19.61 5.64 20.38
N ALA A 184 -19.12 4.96 19.34
CA ALA A 184 -18.04 5.55 18.55
C ALA A 184 -18.63 6.43 17.44
N PRO A 185 -18.45 7.77 17.48
CA PRO A 185 -18.87 8.61 16.36
C PRO A 185 -18.12 8.17 15.10
N PRO A 186 -18.77 8.13 13.92
CA PRO A 186 -18.06 7.94 12.67
C PRO A 186 -17.08 9.10 12.51
N ILE A 187 -15.78 8.84 12.59
CA ILE A 187 -14.78 9.82 12.16
C ILE A 187 -14.83 9.81 10.63
N THR A 188 -15.72 10.64 10.08
CA THR A 188 -15.65 11.04 8.67
C THR A 188 -14.41 11.92 8.53
N LEU A 189 -13.30 11.33 8.12
CA LEU A 189 -12.14 12.11 7.70
C LEU A 189 -12.56 12.98 6.50
N PRO A 190 -12.27 14.29 6.51
CA PRO A 190 -12.52 15.12 5.34
C PRO A 190 -11.71 14.56 4.15
N PRO A 191 -12.25 14.56 2.93
CA PRO A 191 -11.51 14.12 1.76
C PRO A 191 -10.28 15.02 1.61
N MET A 192 -9.09 14.48 1.88
CA MET A 192 -7.82 15.18 1.61
C MET A 192 -7.74 15.40 0.10
N PRO A 193 -7.92 16.63 -0.41
CA PRO A 193 -8.12 16.85 -1.85
C PRO A 193 -6.83 16.63 -2.67
N TRP A 194 -5.69 16.52 -2.00
CA TRP A 194 -4.35 16.56 -2.60
C TRP A 194 -3.79 15.15 -2.86
N MET A 195 -4.55 14.12 -2.49
CA MET A 195 -4.26 12.71 -2.77
C MET A 195 -5.39 12.10 -3.61
N GLN A 196 -5.82 12.79 -4.66
CA GLN A 196 -6.60 12.16 -5.71
C GLN A 196 -5.62 11.57 -6.74
N PRO A 197 -5.73 10.29 -7.12
CA PRO A 197 -4.86 9.69 -8.13
C PRO A 197 -5.01 10.45 -9.45
N SER A 198 -3.94 11.10 -9.89
CA SER A 198 -3.87 11.65 -11.24
C SER A 198 -3.57 10.52 -12.22
N THR A 199 -4.42 10.35 -13.22
CA THR A 199 -4.23 9.38 -14.30
C THR A 199 -4.21 10.15 -15.61
N CYS A 200 -3.00 10.46 -16.09
CA CYS A 200 -2.81 11.28 -17.29
C CYS A 200 -2.36 10.44 -18.47
N THR A 201 -2.95 10.70 -19.63
CA THR A 201 -2.60 10.03 -20.88
C THR A 201 -1.21 10.46 -21.36
N ALA A 202 -0.65 9.70 -22.30
CA ALA A 202 0.60 10.10 -22.97
C ALA A 202 0.49 11.48 -23.63
N ASP A 203 -0.67 11.82 -24.21
CA ASP A 203 -0.89 13.12 -24.84
C ASP A 203 -0.90 14.27 -23.83
N GLN A 204 -1.46 14.04 -22.64
CA GLN A 204 -1.40 15.03 -21.58
C GLN A 204 0.04 15.23 -21.11
N TRP A 205 0.82 14.16 -20.91
CA TRP A 205 2.23 14.29 -20.52
C TRP A 205 3.11 14.96 -21.59
N LYS A 206 2.72 14.94 -22.87
CA LYS A 206 3.40 15.68 -23.95
C LYS A 206 3.13 17.18 -23.91
N ASN A 207 2.05 17.63 -23.27
CA ASN A 207 1.75 19.05 -23.24
C ASN A 207 2.84 19.80 -22.45
N SER A 208 3.49 20.76 -23.10
CA SER A 208 4.52 21.62 -22.52
C SER A 208 4.01 22.38 -21.30
N ASP A 209 2.71 22.70 -21.27
CA ASP A 209 2.07 23.36 -20.14
C ASP A 209 2.18 22.56 -18.85
N PHE A 210 2.49 21.27 -18.88
CA PHE A 210 2.59 20.41 -17.70
C PHE A 210 4.02 19.97 -17.36
N PHE A 211 5.05 20.51 -18.02
CA PHE A 211 6.44 20.06 -17.84
C PHE A 211 7.00 20.26 -16.43
N CYS A 212 6.53 21.25 -15.65
CA CYS A 212 6.92 21.41 -14.24
C CYS A 212 6.52 20.21 -13.36
N HIS A 213 5.55 19.39 -13.78
CA HIS A 213 5.16 18.18 -13.05
C HIS A 213 6.10 17.00 -13.29
N TRP A 214 7.07 17.15 -14.19
CA TRP A 214 8.12 16.17 -14.43
C TRP A 214 9.22 16.25 -13.34
N LYS A 215 8.80 16.06 -12.07
CA LYS A 215 9.60 16.38 -10.87
C LYS A 215 11.01 15.77 -10.84
N LYS A 216 11.13 14.47 -11.15
CA LYS A 216 12.39 13.70 -11.03
C LYS A 216 12.96 13.21 -12.35
N ALA A 217 12.37 13.63 -13.47
CA ALA A 217 12.82 13.28 -14.81
C ALA A 217 12.66 14.53 -15.66
N THR A 218 13.69 15.01 -16.33
CA THR A 218 13.54 16.10 -17.29
C THR A 218 13.15 15.52 -18.66
N PRO A 219 12.05 15.95 -19.30
CA PRO A 219 11.55 15.33 -20.52
C PRO A 219 12.58 15.19 -21.64
N PHE A 220 13.45 16.19 -21.78
CA PHE A 220 14.45 16.28 -22.85
C PHE A 220 15.82 15.71 -22.49
N GLN A 221 16.15 15.54 -21.20
CA GLN A 221 17.48 15.06 -20.78
C GLN A 221 17.43 13.65 -20.19
N THR A 222 16.32 13.26 -19.58
CA THR A 222 16.16 11.89 -19.07
C THR A 222 15.95 10.95 -20.25
N THR A 223 16.77 9.91 -20.31
CA THR A 223 16.71 8.91 -21.38
C THR A 223 15.83 7.73 -20.99
N VAL A 224 15.38 7.00 -22.01
CA VAL A 224 14.69 5.71 -21.84
C VAL A 224 15.57 4.70 -21.07
N GLU A 225 16.90 4.80 -21.21
CA GLU A 225 17.86 4.01 -20.42
C GLU A 225 17.78 4.34 -18.92
N ILE A 226 17.77 5.62 -18.55
CA ILE A 226 17.71 6.01 -17.13
C ILE A 226 16.43 5.46 -16.49
N MET A 227 15.31 5.55 -17.21
CA MET A 227 14.02 5.11 -16.70
C MET A 227 13.89 3.57 -16.66
N PHE A 228 14.16 2.89 -17.78
CA PHE A 228 13.87 1.46 -17.95
C PHE A 228 15.10 0.55 -17.94
N GLY A 229 16.31 1.09 -18.02
CA GLY A 229 17.58 0.38 -17.96
C GLY A 229 18.15 -0.03 -19.32
N LYS A 230 19.30 -0.71 -19.29
CA LYS A 230 20.13 -1.06 -20.47
C LYS A 230 19.39 -1.83 -21.57
N ALA A 231 18.44 -2.69 -21.21
CA ALA A 231 17.65 -3.43 -22.20
C ALA A 231 16.80 -2.49 -23.08
N ALA A 232 16.32 -1.39 -22.51
CA ALA A 232 15.60 -0.37 -23.24
C ALA A 232 16.55 0.45 -24.13
N LYS A 233 17.74 0.80 -23.62
CA LYS A 233 18.82 1.42 -24.43
C LYS A 233 19.15 0.58 -25.66
N LYS A 234 19.26 -0.74 -25.51
CA LYS A 234 19.56 -1.66 -26.63
C LYS A 234 18.53 -1.56 -27.76
N LYS A 235 17.24 -1.34 -27.45
CA LYS A 235 16.19 -1.23 -28.47
C LYS A 235 16.01 0.20 -28.99
N TYR A 236 16.08 1.20 -28.11
CA TYR A 236 15.67 2.58 -28.41
C TYR A 236 16.83 3.58 -28.47
N GLY A 237 18.07 3.14 -28.26
CA GLY A 237 19.26 4.00 -28.23
C GLY A 237 19.22 5.02 -27.09
N ASP A 238 19.73 6.22 -27.37
CA ASP A 238 19.78 7.36 -26.43
C ASP A 238 18.53 8.23 -26.49
N MET A 239 17.40 7.66 -26.91
CA MET A 239 16.11 8.35 -26.97
C MET A 239 15.72 8.94 -25.60
N ASN A 240 15.33 10.21 -25.60
CA ASN A 240 14.78 10.89 -24.42
C ASN A 240 13.29 10.56 -24.22
N LEU A 241 12.78 10.83 -23.02
CA LEU A 241 11.40 10.50 -22.66
C LEU A 241 10.35 11.28 -23.47
N TYR A 242 10.63 12.53 -23.85
CA TYR A 242 9.72 13.32 -24.67
C TYR A 242 9.58 12.74 -26.09
N SER A 243 10.69 12.39 -26.74
CA SER A 243 10.70 11.69 -28.03
C SER A 243 10.00 10.33 -27.93
N ALA A 244 10.17 9.61 -26.82
CA ALA A 244 9.48 8.35 -26.56
C ALA A 244 7.94 8.51 -26.49
N LEU A 245 7.44 9.62 -25.95
CA LEU A 245 6.00 9.92 -25.94
C LEU A 245 5.46 10.31 -27.32
N GLN A 246 6.29 10.92 -28.16
CA GLN A 246 5.93 11.30 -29.54
C GLN A 246 6.00 10.13 -30.53
N GLY A 247 6.82 9.13 -30.25
CA GLY A 247 7.05 8.00 -31.15
C GLY A 247 5.83 7.11 -31.39
N GLU A 248 5.96 6.19 -32.35
CA GLU A 248 4.89 5.28 -32.76
C GLU A 248 4.81 3.99 -31.93
N ASP A 249 5.87 3.65 -31.18
CA ASP A 249 5.88 2.45 -30.33
C ASP A 249 4.98 2.65 -29.11
N ASP A 250 3.75 2.15 -29.21
CA ASP A 250 2.73 2.27 -28.16
C ASP A 250 3.14 1.62 -26.84
N LEU A 251 3.95 0.55 -26.86
CA LEU A 251 4.45 -0.04 -25.62
C LEU A 251 5.33 0.97 -24.88
N LEU A 252 6.27 1.60 -25.57
CA LEU A 252 7.16 2.59 -24.97
C LEU A 252 6.39 3.84 -24.53
N LYS A 253 5.55 4.38 -25.40
CA LYS A 253 4.73 5.58 -25.14
C LYS A 253 3.87 5.42 -23.88
N GLN A 254 3.13 4.30 -23.80
CA GLN A 254 2.26 4.06 -22.65
C GLN A 254 3.04 3.72 -21.38
N ALA A 255 4.21 3.08 -21.49
CA ALA A 255 5.08 2.81 -20.36
C ALA A 255 5.68 4.10 -19.76
N VAL A 256 6.10 5.06 -20.59
CA VAL A 256 6.59 6.36 -20.11
C VAL A 256 5.47 7.09 -19.37
N ALA A 257 4.28 7.22 -19.96
CA ALA A 257 3.14 7.85 -19.31
C ALA A 257 2.74 7.16 -17.99
N ALA A 258 2.74 5.82 -17.96
CA ALA A 258 2.45 5.05 -16.75
C ALA A 258 3.53 5.24 -15.68
N MET A 259 4.80 5.34 -16.07
CA MET A 259 5.88 5.63 -15.13
C MET A 259 5.69 7.00 -14.51
N MET A 260 5.36 8.02 -15.32
CA MET A 260 5.11 9.38 -14.85
C MET A 260 3.90 9.44 -13.92
N ASN A 261 2.82 8.74 -14.26
CA ASN A 261 1.65 8.61 -13.38
C ASN A 261 1.97 7.84 -12.11
N ALA A 262 2.88 6.87 -12.11
CA ALA A 262 3.26 6.11 -10.93
C ALA A 262 4.21 6.88 -10.00
N TYR A 263 4.95 7.85 -10.54
CA TYR A 263 6.03 8.52 -9.84
C TYR A 263 5.49 9.57 -8.86
N GLY A 264 5.41 9.22 -7.58
CA GLY A 264 4.93 10.11 -6.52
C GLY A 264 3.40 10.14 -6.34
N ASN A 265 2.66 9.39 -7.16
CA ASN A 265 1.25 9.11 -6.95
C ASN A 265 1.09 7.67 -6.46
N LEU A 266 1.08 7.51 -5.13
CA LEU A 266 0.94 6.22 -4.46
C LEU A 266 -0.39 5.52 -4.75
N LYS A 267 -1.36 6.26 -5.29
CA LYS A 267 -2.67 5.74 -5.62
C LYS A 267 -2.74 5.19 -7.04
N PHE A 268 -1.83 5.54 -7.94
CA PHE A 268 -1.84 4.99 -9.30
C PHE A 268 -1.82 3.46 -9.28
N SER A 269 -2.58 2.82 -10.17
CA SER A 269 -2.85 1.37 -10.12
C SER A 269 -1.60 0.49 -10.34
N MET A 270 -0.46 1.08 -10.71
CA MET A 270 0.80 0.38 -10.92
C MET A 270 1.93 1.12 -10.21
N SER A 271 2.77 0.42 -9.44
CA SER A 271 3.98 1.05 -8.91
C SER A 271 5.03 1.27 -10.02
N PRO A 272 6.00 2.19 -9.85
CA PRO A 272 7.10 2.36 -10.81
C PRO A 272 7.84 1.06 -11.10
N LYS A 273 8.03 0.22 -10.07
CA LYS A 273 8.65 -1.11 -10.20
C LYS A 273 7.82 -2.05 -11.06
N ALA A 274 6.49 -2.04 -10.90
CA ALA A 274 5.58 -2.86 -11.69
C ALA A 274 5.58 -2.42 -13.17
N VAL A 275 5.47 -1.12 -13.45
CA VAL A 275 5.55 -0.57 -14.82
C VAL A 275 6.86 -0.99 -15.49
N LYS A 276 8.00 -0.81 -14.80
CA LYS A 276 9.32 -1.21 -15.32
C LYS A 276 9.40 -2.71 -15.59
N LYS A 277 8.90 -3.54 -14.67
CA LYS A 277 8.92 -5.01 -14.82
C LYS A 277 8.11 -5.45 -16.04
N GLU A 278 6.87 -4.97 -16.16
CA GLU A 278 5.96 -5.32 -17.26
C GLU A 278 6.52 -4.86 -18.61
N PHE A 279 7.00 -3.62 -18.68
CA PHE A 279 7.65 -3.11 -19.88
C PHE A 279 8.85 -3.96 -20.31
N LEU A 280 9.76 -4.28 -19.40
CA LEU A 280 10.96 -5.07 -19.71
C LEU A 280 10.64 -6.52 -20.08
N LEU A 281 9.59 -7.09 -19.49
CA LEU A 281 9.09 -8.41 -19.85
C LEU A 281 8.52 -8.40 -21.28
N ALA A 282 7.64 -7.45 -21.58
CA ALA A 282 7.04 -7.29 -22.90
C ALA A 282 8.08 -6.98 -23.97
N LEU A 283 9.08 -6.15 -23.66
CA LEU A 283 10.17 -5.78 -24.56
C LEU A 283 10.90 -7.00 -25.13
N LYS A 284 11.12 -8.02 -24.29
CA LYS A 284 11.78 -9.29 -24.64
C LYS A 284 10.82 -10.35 -25.18
N GLY A 285 9.52 -10.13 -25.03
CA GLY A 285 8.48 -11.08 -25.38
C GLY A 285 8.03 -11.01 -26.84
N PRO A 286 7.09 -11.90 -27.21
CA PRO A 286 6.48 -11.90 -28.54
C PRO A 286 5.65 -10.64 -28.77
N GLN A 287 5.31 -10.38 -30.03
CA GLN A 287 4.56 -9.19 -30.43
C GLN A 287 3.21 -9.06 -29.70
N GLN A 288 2.48 -10.17 -29.49
CA GLN A 288 1.23 -10.17 -28.74
C GLN A 288 1.39 -9.61 -27.31
N LEU A 289 2.43 -10.04 -26.59
CA LEU A 289 2.69 -9.56 -25.23
C LEU A 289 3.00 -8.06 -25.20
N LYS A 290 3.64 -7.53 -26.25
CA LYS A 290 3.87 -6.09 -26.39
C LYS A 290 2.56 -5.32 -26.53
N TRP A 291 1.66 -5.78 -27.39
CA TRP A 291 0.33 -5.19 -27.56
C TRP A 291 -0.50 -5.25 -26.28
N ASP A 292 -0.58 -6.41 -25.64
CA ASP A 292 -1.34 -6.60 -24.40
C ASP A 292 -0.81 -5.71 -23.28
N THR A 293 0.52 -5.59 -23.18
CA THR A 293 1.16 -4.73 -22.18
C THR A 293 0.96 -3.25 -22.49
N ALA A 294 1.07 -2.84 -23.76
CA ALA A 294 0.79 -1.46 -24.17
C ALA A 294 -0.66 -1.07 -23.85
N TRP A 295 -1.61 -1.95 -24.15
CA TRP A 295 -3.02 -1.75 -23.83
C TRP A 295 -3.26 -1.66 -22.32
N LYS A 296 -2.66 -2.55 -21.53
CA LYS A 296 -2.73 -2.52 -20.06
C LYS A 296 -2.24 -1.20 -19.48
N LEU A 297 -1.09 -0.71 -19.95
CA LEU A 297 -0.52 0.56 -19.52
C LEU A 297 -1.40 1.74 -19.94
N LYS A 298 -1.97 1.70 -21.15
CA LYS A 298 -2.94 2.70 -21.62
C LYS A 298 -4.18 2.76 -20.73
N GLN A 299 -4.75 1.61 -20.36
CA GLN A 299 -5.90 1.58 -19.46
C GLN A 299 -5.56 2.11 -18.07
N ALA A 300 -4.39 1.77 -17.53
CA ALA A 300 -3.92 2.34 -16.26
C ALA A 300 -3.81 3.88 -16.36
N ASN A 301 -3.24 4.41 -17.44
CA ASN A 301 -3.14 5.85 -17.70
C ASN A 301 -4.50 6.54 -17.82
N LEU A 302 -5.53 5.83 -18.24
CA LEU A 302 -6.92 6.29 -18.30
C LEU A 302 -7.68 6.07 -16.98
N GLY A 303 -7.03 5.51 -15.95
CA GLY A 303 -7.69 5.08 -14.72
C GLY A 303 -8.86 4.12 -14.98
N TRP A 304 -8.68 3.21 -15.95
CA TRP A 304 -9.71 2.26 -16.40
C TRP A 304 -11.02 2.95 -16.83
N GLY A 305 -10.90 4.12 -17.47
CA GLY A 305 -12.03 4.91 -17.97
C GLY A 305 -12.73 5.78 -16.92
N LYS A 306 -12.33 5.69 -15.65
CA LYS A 306 -12.85 6.51 -14.55
C LYS A 306 -11.83 7.49 -13.99
N GLY A 307 -10.62 7.47 -14.54
CA GLY A 307 -9.52 8.32 -14.14
C GLY A 307 -9.70 9.77 -14.60
N LYS A 308 -9.11 10.70 -13.85
CA LYS A 308 -9.01 12.10 -14.24
C LYS A 308 -7.55 12.54 -14.17
N CYS A 309 -7.08 13.22 -15.21
CA CYS A 309 -5.78 13.88 -15.15
C CYS A 309 -5.91 15.15 -14.31
N MET A 310 -5.09 15.24 -13.26
CA MET A 310 -5.10 16.35 -12.30
C MET A 310 -3.87 17.25 -12.46
N LEU A 311 -3.16 17.16 -13.60
CA LEU A 311 -2.10 18.10 -13.94
C LEU A 311 -2.72 19.48 -14.17
N ALA A 312 -2.17 20.48 -13.50
CA ALA A 312 -2.49 21.89 -13.73
C ALA A 312 -1.41 22.52 -14.61
N PRO A 313 -1.75 23.50 -15.48
CA PRO A 313 -0.74 24.26 -16.21
C PRO A 313 0.29 24.87 -15.26
N CYS A 314 1.54 24.81 -15.67
CA CYS A 314 2.65 25.48 -15.02
C CYS A 314 2.46 26.99 -15.18
N LYS A 315 2.58 27.73 -14.09
CA LYS A 315 2.59 29.20 -14.09
C LYS A 315 4.01 29.72 -14.33
#